data_AF-A0A9D4JJ74-F1
#
_entry.id   AF-A0A9D4JJ74-F1
#
_cell.length_a   1.000
_cell.length_b   1.000
_cell.length_c   1.000
_cell.angle_alpha   90.00
_cell.angle_beta   90.00
_cell.angle_gamma   90.00
#
_symmetry.space_group_name_H-M   'P 1'
#
loop_
_entity.id
_entity.type
_entity.pdbx_description
1 polymer ?
#
loop_
_entity_poly.entity_id
_entity_poly.type
_entity_poly.pdbx_seq_one_letter_code
_entity_poly.pdbx_strand_id
1 'polypeptide(L)'
;MAAYIAEGKRIPRRGEIGLTPDEITQYEDQGFVMSGSRHRRMEAVRLRKENQIYSADEKQALANFNHEERTKRETKILSQLREMVRKKMDARK
;
A
#
# COMPACT_ATOMS: atom_id res chain seq x y z
N MET A 1 -4.24 11.02 -4.11
CA MET A 1 -3.33 9.95 -4.57
C MET A 1 -3.61 8.66 -3.82
N ALA A 2 -3.43 8.62 -2.49
CA ALA A 2 -3.71 7.44 -1.66
C ALA A 2 -5.11 6.84 -1.84
N ALA A 3 -6.15 7.69 -1.98
CA ALA A 3 -7.52 7.23 -2.25
C ALA A 3 -7.67 6.49 -3.59
N TYR A 4 -6.99 6.96 -4.66
CA TYR A 4 -7.02 6.29 -5.96
C TYR A 4 -6.33 4.92 -5.90
N ILE A 5 -5.29 4.81 -5.09
CA ILE A 5 -4.52 3.56 -4.91
C ILE A 5 -5.35 2.54 -4.12
N ALA A 6 -6.01 2.96 -3.04
CA ALA A 6 -6.89 2.10 -2.25
C ALA A 6 -8.08 1.55 -3.07
N GLU A 7 -8.57 2.34 -4.03
CA GLU A 7 -9.66 1.96 -4.93
C GLU A 7 -9.21 1.19 -6.17
N GLY A 8 -7.89 0.93 -6.32
CA GLY A 8 -7.33 0.27 -7.52
C GLY A 8 -7.49 1.11 -8.80
N LYS A 9 -7.79 2.40 -8.66
CA LYS A 9 -8.02 3.32 -9.77
C LYS A 9 -6.69 3.82 -10.32
N ARG A 10 -6.70 4.07 -11.62
CA ARG A 10 -5.58 4.67 -12.34
C ARG A 10 -5.13 5.96 -11.67
N ILE A 11 -3.81 6.13 -11.55
CA ILE A 11 -3.21 7.36 -11.06
C ILE A 11 -3.24 8.45 -12.17
N PRO A 12 -3.86 9.62 -11.93
CA PRO A 12 -3.92 10.69 -12.94
C PRO A 12 -2.55 11.26 -13.30
N ARG A 13 -2.31 11.50 -14.59
CA ARG A 13 -1.14 12.23 -15.11
C ARG A 13 -1.33 13.75 -14.96
N ARG A 14 -0.25 14.53 -15.13
CA ARG A 14 -0.30 16.01 -15.01
C ARG A 14 -1.38 16.68 -15.87
N GLY A 15 -1.56 16.20 -17.11
CA GLY A 15 -2.60 16.70 -18.02
C GLY A 15 -4.00 16.13 -17.76
N GLU A 16 -4.13 15.26 -16.76
CA GLU A 16 -5.37 14.59 -16.36
C GLU A 16 -5.82 15.04 -14.96
N ILE A 17 -5.08 15.96 -14.34
CA ILE A 17 -5.45 16.55 -13.05
C ILE A 17 -6.74 17.33 -13.27
N GLY A 18 -7.82 16.87 -12.65
CA GLY A 18 -9.16 17.45 -12.80
C GLY A 18 -10.12 16.60 -13.64
N LEU A 19 -9.64 15.53 -14.26
CA LEU A 19 -10.49 14.50 -14.88
C LEU A 19 -10.65 13.31 -13.93
N THR A 20 -11.84 12.73 -13.93
CA THR A 20 -12.10 11.46 -13.25
C THR A 20 -11.47 10.30 -14.04
N PRO A 21 -11.09 9.19 -13.38
CA PRO A 21 -10.54 8.02 -14.06
C PRO A 21 -11.45 7.48 -15.17
N ASP A 22 -12.76 7.55 -14.98
CA ASP A 22 -13.75 7.07 -15.95
C ASP A 22 -13.79 7.95 -17.21
N GLU A 23 -13.69 9.28 -17.05
CA GLU A 23 -13.58 10.21 -18.18
C GLU A 23 -12.30 9.95 -18.98
N ILE A 24 -11.17 9.69 -18.31
CA ILE A 24 -9.90 9.40 -18.99
C ILE A 24 -10.03 8.14 -19.84
N THR A 25 -10.62 7.07 -19.31
CA THR A 25 -10.86 5.82 -20.07
C THR A 25 -11.77 6.08 -21.27
N GLN A 26 -12.86 6.85 -21.08
CA GLN A 26 -13.76 7.20 -22.18
C GLN A 26 -13.06 7.99 -23.29
N TYR A 27 -12.17 8.92 -22.94
CA TYR A 27 -11.39 9.66 -23.93
C TYR A 27 -10.40 8.75 -24.67
N GLU A 28 -9.72 7.84 -23.98
CA GLU A 28 -8.82 6.88 -24.62
C GLU A 28 -9.57 5.91 -25.56
N ASP A 29 -10.77 5.44 -25.17
CA ASP A 29 -11.64 4.58 -25.99
C ASP A 29 -12.13 5.30 -27.26
N GLN A 30 -12.40 6.60 -27.16
CA GLN A 30 -12.74 7.45 -28.30
C GLN A 30 -11.53 7.78 -29.20
N GLY A 31 -10.32 7.32 -28.83
CA GLY A 31 -9.09 7.51 -29.59
C GLY A 31 -8.34 8.81 -29.27
N PHE A 32 -8.74 9.54 -28.22
CA PHE A 32 -7.96 10.67 -27.75
C PHE A 32 -6.65 10.19 -27.13
N VAL A 33 -5.57 10.85 -27.51
CA VAL A 33 -4.24 10.55 -27.00
C VAL A 33 -3.95 11.48 -25.84
N MET A 34 -3.96 10.91 -24.65
CA MET A 34 -3.64 11.64 -23.44
C MET A 34 -2.15 12.04 -23.39
N SER A 35 -1.84 13.12 -22.66
CA SER A 35 -0.50 13.69 -22.62
C SER A 35 0.57 12.64 -22.24
N GLY A 36 1.61 12.54 -23.07
CA GLY A 36 2.77 11.67 -22.84
C GLY A 36 2.64 10.20 -23.26
N SER A 37 1.48 9.72 -23.72
CA SER A 37 1.32 8.30 -24.14
C SER A 37 1.99 7.99 -25.49
N ARG A 38 2.10 8.94 -26.42
CA ARG A 38 2.78 8.71 -27.71
C ARG A 38 4.30 8.52 -27.61
N HIS A 39 4.93 8.95 -26.52
CA HIS A 39 6.38 8.92 -26.39
C HIS A 39 6.83 7.74 -25.54
N ARG A 40 7.30 6.67 -26.20
CA ARG A 40 7.69 5.40 -25.54
C ARG A 40 8.62 5.57 -24.34
N ARG A 41 9.61 6.48 -24.42
CA ARG A 41 10.52 6.74 -23.29
C ARG A 41 9.80 7.38 -22.10
N MET A 42 8.92 8.35 -22.34
CA MET A 42 8.14 8.98 -21.26
C MET A 42 7.16 7.97 -20.66
N GLU A 43 6.53 7.14 -21.48
CA GLU A 43 5.63 6.09 -21.00
C GLU A 43 6.34 5.06 -20.13
N ALA A 44 7.54 4.60 -20.53
CA ALA A 44 8.33 3.70 -19.71
C ALA A 44 8.73 4.32 -18.35
N VAL A 45 9.06 5.62 -18.34
CA VAL A 45 9.36 6.35 -17.09
C VAL A 45 8.11 6.48 -16.22
N ARG A 46 6.94 6.73 -16.83
CA ARG A 46 5.64 6.77 -16.13
C ARG A 46 5.36 5.44 -15.45
N LEU A 47 5.36 4.35 -16.19
CA LEU A 47 5.11 3.00 -15.67
C LEU A 47 6.07 2.66 -14.53
N ARG A 48 7.36 3.05 -14.65
CA ARG A 48 8.34 2.85 -13.58
C ARG A 48 7.98 3.62 -12.30
N LYS A 49 7.57 4.89 -12.42
CA LYS A 49 7.17 5.70 -11.25
C LYS A 49 5.88 5.19 -10.62
N GLU A 50 4.94 4.74 -11.43
CA GLU A 50 3.69 4.13 -10.97
C GLU A 50 3.98 2.85 -10.18
N ASN A 51 4.84 1.97 -10.70
CA ASN A 51 5.30 0.77 -10.00
C ASN A 51 6.09 1.06 -8.72
N GLN A 52 6.81 2.19 -8.64
CA GLN A 52 7.51 2.59 -7.40
C GLN A 52 6.51 2.93 -6.29
N ILE A 53 5.38 3.56 -6.63
CA ILE A 53 4.33 3.90 -5.67
C ILE A 53 3.65 2.62 -5.18
N TYR A 54 3.26 1.73 -6.10
CA TYR A 54 2.68 0.43 -5.72
C TYR A 54 3.63 -0.39 -4.83
N SER A 55 4.92 -0.46 -5.18
CA SER A 55 5.91 -1.18 -4.36
C SER A 55 6.09 -0.56 -2.97
N ALA A 56 5.96 0.75 -2.83
CA ALA A 56 6.07 1.42 -1.53
C ALA A 56 4.86 1.11 -0.64
N ASP A 57 3.65 1.18 -1.18
CA ASP A 57 2.41 0.89 -0.45
C ASP A 57 2.32 -0.60 -0.08
N GLU A 58 2.70 -1.51 -0.98
CA GLU A 58 2.78 -2.95 -0.68
C GLU A 58 3.79 -3.22 0.44
N LYS A 59 4.96 -2.58 0.41
CA LYS A 59 5.96 -2.70 1.48
C LYS A 59 5.45 -2.14 2.80
N GLN A 60 4.70 -1.05 2.78
CA GLN A 60 4.11 -0.46 3.98
C GLN A 60 3.02 -1.37 4.57
N ALA A 61 2.18 -1.95 3.72
CA ALA A 61 1.17 -2.94 4.13
C ALA A 61 1.83 -4.19 4.75
N LEU A 62 2.88 -4.73 4.11
CA LEU A 62 3.67 -5.85 4.63
C LEU A 62 4.37 -5.52 5.95
N ALA A 63 4.92 -4.32 6.10
CA ALA A 63 5.57 -3.88 7.33
C ALA A 63 4.57 -3.80 8.49
N ASN A 64 3.38 -3.23 8.26
CA ASN A 64 2.31 -3.16 9.24
C ASN A 64 1.84 -4.56 9.67
N PHE A 65 1.64 -5.46 8.71
CA PHE A 65 1.27 -6.85 8.99
C PHE A 65 2.31 -7.57 9.85
N ASN A 66 3.60 -7.45 9.51
CA ASN A 66 4.69 -8.03 10.28
C ASN A 66 4.78 -7.45 11.70
N HIS A 67 4.52 -6.15 11.85
CA HIS A 67 4.51 -5.48 13.15
C HIS A 67 3.36 -5.97 14.03
N GLU A 68 2.15 -6.13 13.48
CA GLU A 68 1.00 -6.68 14.20
C GLU A 68 1.26 -8.13 14.65
N GLU A 69 1.77 -8.99 13.76
CA GLU A 69 2.11 -10.37 14.09
C GLU A 69 3.17 -10.46 15.19
N ARG A 70 4.19 -9.61 15.12
CA ARG A 70 5.22 -9.50 16.16
C ARG A 70 4.62 -9.07 17.50
N THR A 71 3.73 -8.07 17.49
CA THR A 71 3.08 -7.55 18.71
C THR A 71 2.19 -8.62 19.36
N LYS A 72 1.45 -9.40 18.57
CA LYS A 72 0.66 -10.56 19.05
C LYS A 72 1.55 -11.63 19.68
N ARG A 73 2.72 -11.91 19.09
CA ARG A 73 3.69 -12.85 19.69
C ARG A 73 4.26 -12.32 20.99
N GLU A 74 4.70 -11.07 21.02
CA GLU A 74 5.29 -10.44 22.22
C GLU A 74 4.28 -10.38 23.37
N THR A 75 3.02 -10.02 23.11
CA THR A 75 1.96 -10.01 24.13
C THR A 75 1.67 -11.41 24.68
N LYS A 76 1.68 -12.45 23.85
CA LYS A 76 1.54 -13.85 24.29
C LYS A 76 2.72 -14.31 25.15
N ILE A 77 3.94 -13.94 24.79
CA ILE A 77 5.13 -14.28 25.59
C ILE A 77 5.08 -13.57 26.94
N LEU A 78 4.69 -12.29 26.96
CA LEU A 78 4.54 -11.52 28.20
C LEU A 78 3.47 -12.11 29.12
N SER A 79 2.34 -12.57 28.58
CA SER A 79 1.29 -13.20 29.39
C SER A 79 1.77 -14.53 29.99
N GLN A 80 2.44 -15.37 29.20
CA GLN A 80 3.02 -16.63 29.67
C GLN A 80 4.09 -16.41 30.76
N LEU A 81 4.96 -15.40 30.58
CA LEU A 81 5.98 -15.06 31.56
C LEU A 81 5.36 -14.58 32.89
N ARG A 82 4.35 -13.71 32.82
CA ARG A 82 3.61 -13.24 34.00
C ARG A 82 2.96 -14.39 34.75
N GLU A 83 2.36 -15.35 34.04
CA GLU A 83 1.75 -16.53 34.64
C GLU A 83 2.77 -17.43 35.32
N MET A 84 3.95 -17.64 34.70
CA MET A 84 5.04 -18.43 35.28
C MET A 84 5.60 -17.79 36.56
N VAL A 85 5.79 -16.48 36.56
CA VAL A 85 6.24 -15.73 37.75
C VAL A 85 5.20 -15.84 38.87
N ARG A 86 3.91 -15.68 38.55
CA ARG A 86 2.82 -15.83 39.53
C ARG A 86 2.79 -17.23 40.13
N LYS A 87 2.85 -18.28 39.31
CA LYS A 87 2.94 -19.68 39.79
C LYS A 87 4.14 -19.90 40.71
N LYS A 88 5.31 -19.33 40.38
CA LYS A 88 6.52 -19.44 41.21
C LYS A 88 6.40 -18.68 42.54
N MET A 89 5.70 -17.54 42.55
CA MET A 89 5.41 -16.76 43.76
C MET A 89 4.42 -17.49 44.67
N ASP A 90 3.36 -18.07 44.09
CA ASP A 90 2.35 -18.83 44.82
C ASP A 90 2.91 -20.14 45.40
N ALA A 91 3.82 -20.82 44.69
CA ALA A 91 4.49 -22.04 45.16
C ALA A 91 5.57 -21.79 46.26
N ARG A 92 5.91 -20.53 46.53
CA ARG A 92 6.88 -20.12 47.56
C ARG A 92 6.22 -19.70 48.88
N LYS A 93 4.89 -19.58 48.89
CA LYS A 93 4.06 -19.40 50.07
C LYS A 93 3.69 -20.76 50.66
#